data_AF-A0A7Y9S4M4-F1
#
_entry.id   AF-A0A7Y9S4M4-F1
#
_cell.length_a   1.000
_cell.length_b   1.000
_cell.length_c   1.000
_cell.angle_alpha   90.00
_cell.angle_beta   90.00
_cell.angle_gamma   90.00
#
_symmetry.space_group_name_H-M   'P 1'
#
loop_
_entity.id
_entity.type
_entity.pdbx_description
1 polymer ?
#
loop_
_entity_poly.entity_id
_entity_poly.type
_entity_poly.pdbx_seq_one_letter_code
_entity_poly.pdbx_strand_id
1 'polypeptide(L)'
;MENLVLASTQADAKAAELIVRHHAEMDATLGLKTELVATAARTAAHDPAEEARIGLHRWCRDVLVPHAMAAEATLCRAGGDLPEGRLLVEAMVVEHRIIGDLVETIAQSDDAIDTALAASALRHLFTAHLTKVNDQLVPLLVREPSTSLRELLDELEARFAAAGEKTEKDTDDGYGHPVHAPGECGCGERDVSAHPELDARAVPHAIRHATVFGALDAVRPGRSMVLVAPHDPLPLLRQLEGRQPGVFEVDYLQRGPDAWRLLLTRRDS
;
A
#
# COMPACT_ATOMS: atom_id res chain seq x y z
N MET A 1 30.99 33.99 14.94
CA MET A 1 29.62 33.53 14.60
C MET A 1 29.69 32.02 14.52
N GLU A 2 29.36 31.35 15.63
CA GLU A 2 29.12 29.92 15.63
C GLU A 2 27.87 29.68 14.78
N ASN A 3 28.08 29.13 13.58
CA ASN A 3 26.99 28.61 12.78
C ASN A 3 26.55 27.31 13.47
N LEU A 4 25.65 27.43 14.43
CA LEU A 4 25.00 26.29 15.05
C LEU A 4 24.13 25.65 13.97
N VAL A 5 24.70 24.68 13.24
CA VAL A 5 23.99 23.83 12.30
C VAL A 5 22.99 23.03 13.14
N LEU A 6 21.75 23.52 13.22
CA LEU A 6 20.63 22.76 13.72
C LEU A 6 20.37 21.65 12.70
N ALA A 7 20.99 20.50 12.97
CA ALA A 7 20.63 19.22 12.39
C ALA A 7 19.11 19.02 12.53
N SER A 8 18.49 18.41 11.50
CA SER A 8 17.16 17.77 11.48
C SER A 8 16.36 17.92 12.77
N THR A 9 15.18 18.55 12.68
CA THR A 9 14.28 18.62 13.83
C THR A 9 13.72 17.23 14.15
N GLN A 10 13.29 17.01 15.40
CA GLN A 10 12.56 15.77 15.77
C GLN A 10 11.31 15.56 14.91
N ALA A 11 10.69 16.65 14.44
CA ALA A 11 9.54 16.60 13.54
C ALA A 11 9.92 16.07 12.15
N ASP A 12 11.07 16.49 11.61
CA ASP A 12 11.59 16.00 10.32
C ASP A 12 12.00 14.53 10.38
N ALA A 13 12.66 14.12 11.46
CA ALA A 13 12.99 12.71 11.68
C ALA A 13 11.73 11.83 11.71
N LYS A 14 10.68 12.29 12.41
CA LYS A 14 9.39 11.59 12.44
C LYS A 14 8.70 11.61 11.07
N ALA A 15 8.77 12.71 10.33
CA ALA A 15 8.22 12.79 8.97
C ALA A 15 8.91 11.80 8.04
N ALA A 16 10.24 11.66 8.11
CA ALA A 16 11.00 10.67 7.35
C ALA A 16 10.53 9.23 7.67
N GLU A 17 10.34 8.89 8.94
CA GLU A 17 9.81 7.58 9.34
C GLU A 17 8.40 7.33 8.78
N LEU A 18 7.53 8.35 8.77
CA LEU A 18 6.17 8.24 8.21
C LEU A 18 6.21 7.98 6.69
N ILE A 19 7.06 8.70 5.97
CA ILE A 19 7.25 8.53 4.51
C ILE A 19 7.73 7.11 4.21
N VAL A 20 8.80 6.66 4.88
CA VAL A 20 9.37 5.32 4.66
C VAL A 20 8.34 4.22 4.98
N ARG A 21 7.58 4.38 6.06
CA ARG A 21 6.50 3.45 6.42
C ARG A 21 5.42 3.40 5.35
N HIS A 22 4.96 4.54 4.87
CA HIS A 22 3.94 4.61 3.82
C HIS A 22 4.43 3.94 2.52
N HIS A 23 5.68 4.18 2.12
CA HIS A 23 6.28 3.52 0.96
C HIS A 23 6.35 2.00 1.11
N ALA A 24 6.68 1.49 2.31
CA ALA A 24 6.67 0.05 2.57
C ALA A 24 5.26 -0.55 2.47
N GLU A 25 4.22 0.18 2.91
CA GLU A 25 2.81 -0.23 2.77
C GLU A 25 2.38 -0.27 1.29
N MET A 26 2.76 0.74 0.50
CA MET A 26 2.49 0.78 -0.94
C MET A 26 3.19 -0.36 -1.68
N ASP A 27 4.48 -0.58 -1.40
CA ASP A 27 5.26 -1.66 -1.99
C ASP A 27 4.59 -3.00 -1.70
N ALA A 28 4.32 -3.31 -0.44
CA ALA A 28 3.64 -4.55 -0.05
C ALA A 28 2.31 -4.76 -0.80
N THR A 29 1.48 -3.72 -0.90
CA THR A 29 0.19 -3.77 -1.60
C THR A 29 0.36 -4.06 -3.09
N LEU A 30 1.30 -3.36 -3.75
CA LEU A 30 1.64 -3.61 -5.15
C LEU A 30 2.12 -5.05 -5.35
N GLY A 31 2.94 -5.57 -4.43
CA GLY A 31 3.46 -6.94 -4.50
C GLY A 31 2.37 -8.00 -4.47
N LEU A 32 1.42 -7.87 -3.55
CA LEU A 32 0.27 -8.80 -3.47
C LEU A 32 -0.56 -8.76 -4.75
N LYS A 33 -0.84 -7.57 -5.28
CA LYS A 33 -1.62 -7.41 -6.52
C LYS A 33 -0.89 -7.98 -7.74
N THR A 34 0.42 -7.74 -7.85
CA THR A 34 1.26 -8.35 -8.89
C THR A 34 1.26 -9.89 -8.80
N GLU A 35 1.34 -10.47 -7.60
CA GLU A 35 1.30 -11.93 -7.43
C GLU A 35 -0.07 -12.53 -7.78
N LEU A 36 -1.17 -11.82 -7.47
CA LEU A 36 -2.51 -12.24 -7.88
C LEU A 36 -2.63 -12.30 -9.40
N VAL A 37 -2.17 -11.25 -10.10
CA VAL A 37 -2.13 -11.21 -11.57
C VAL A 37 -1.26 -12.35 -12.12
N ALA A 38 -0.05 -12.53 -11.59
CA ALA A 38 0.86 -13.58 -12.05
C ALA A 38 0.28 -14.99 -11.82
N THR A 39 -0.41 -15.22 -10.71
CA THR A 39 -1.08 -16.48 -10.41
C THR A 39 -2.23 -16.74 -11.37
N ALA A 40 -3.09 -15.75 -11.62
CA ALA A 40 -4.20 -15.87 -12.55
C ALA A 40 -3.74 -16.10 -14.00
N ALA A 41 -2.64 -15.47 -14.42
CA ALA A 41 -2.03 -15.71 -15.73
C ALA A 41 -1.56 -17.17 -15.90
N ARG A 42 -0.99 -17.77 -14.85
CA ARG A 42 -0.50 -19.16 -14.88
C ARG A 42 -1.62 -20.21 -14.94
N THR A 43 -2.80 -19.91 -14.39
CA THR A 43 -3.93 -20.84 -14.41
C THR A 43 -4.71 -20.82 -15.73
N ALA A 44 -4.39 -19.88 -16.64
CA ALA A 44 -5.08 -19.69 -17.92
C ALA A 44 -6.60 -19.48 -17.78
N ALA A 45 -7.07 -19.04 -16.60
CA ALA A 45 -8.47 -18.74 -16.36
C ALA A 45 -8.73 -17.26 -16.71
N HIS A 46 -9.64 -17.02 -17.65
CA HIS A 46 -9.92 -15.68 -18.16
C HIS A 46 -10.51 -14.74 -17.09
N ASP A 47 -11.62 -15.13 -16.44
CA ASP A 47 -12.31 -14.25 -15.49
C ASP A 47 -11.43 -13.86 -14.28
N PRO A 48 -10.67 -14.78 -13.64
CA PRO A 48 -9.76 -14.40 -12.56
C PRO A 48 -8.61 -13.50 -13.01
N ALA A 49 -8.11 -13.67 -14.25
CA ALA A 49 -7.06 -12.82 -14.78
C ALA A 49 -7.56 -11.39 -15.01
N GLU A 50 -8.77 -11.26 -15.55
CA GLU A 50 -9.43 -9.98 -15.76
C GLU A 50 -9.74 -9.28 -14.43
N GLU A 51 -10.28 -9.99 -13.44
CA GLU A 51 -10.54 -9.44 -12.11
C GLU A 51 -9.24 -8.94 -11.43
N ALA A 52 -8.16 -9.73 -11.50
CA ALA A 52 -6.87 -9.36 -10.94
C ALA A 52 -6.28 -8.12 -11.63
N ARG A 53 -6.37 -8.05 -12.96
CA ARG A 53 -5.94 -6.90 -13.77
C ARG A 53 -6.69 -5.62 -13.39
N ILE A 54 -8.02 -5.67 -13.36
CA ILE A 54 -8.88 -4.55 -12.95
C ILE A 54 -8.53 -4.10 -11.53
N GLY A 55 -8.36 -5.05 -10.61
CA GLY A 55 -8.02 -4.78 -9.22
C GLY A 55 -6.63 -4.17 -9.01
N LEU A 56 -5.64 -4.54 -9.85
CA LEU A 56 -4.33 -3.91 -9.87
C LEU A 56 -4.41 -2.50 -10.47
N HIS A 57 -4.98 -2.36 -11.66
CA HIS A 57 -5.11 -1.09 -12.36
C HIS A 57 -5.83 -0.05 -11.50
N ARG A 58 -6.97 -0.41 -10.88
CA ARG A 58 -7.71 0.48 -9.99
C ARG A 58 -6.84 1.02 -8.86
N TRP A 59 -6.09 0.15 -8.18
CA TRP A 59 -5.21 0.61 -7.09
C TRP A 59 -4.07 1.49 -7.61
N CYS A 60 -3.51 1.18 -8.77
CA CYS A 60 -2.49 2.03 -9.38
C CYS A 60 -3.04 3.42 -9.69
N ARG A 61 -4.23 3.50 -10.28
CA ARG A 61 -4.93 4.75 -10.60
C ARG A 61 -5.29 5.55 -9.35
N ASP A 62 -5.77 4.90 -8.30
CA ASP A 62 -6.31 5.57 -7.11
C ASP A 62 -5.24 5.91 -6.08
N VAL A 63 -4.11 5.20 -6.08
CA VAL A 63 -3.09 5.31 -5.04
C VAL A 63 -1.71 5.59 -5.63
N LEU A 64 -1.20 4.70 -6.50
CA LEU A 64 0.19 4.79 -6.96
C LEU A 64 0.47 6.04 -7.79
N VAL A 65 -0.35 6.31 -8.81
CA VAL A 65 -0.17 7.43 -9.74
C VAL A 65 -0.38 8.78 -9.02
N PRO A 66 -1.45 8.98 -8.23
CA PRO A 66 -1.61 10.20 -7.45
C PRO A 66 -0.47 10.45 -6.46
N HIS A 67 0.05 9.39 -5.81
CA HIS A 67 1.21 9.49 -4.92
C HIS A 67 2.46 9.93 -5.68
N ALA A 68 2.75 9.34 -6.84
CA ALA A 68 3.88 9.73 -7.68
C ALA A 68 3.79 11.21 -8.08
N MET A 69 2.63 11.66 -8.55
CA MET A 69 2.40 13.07 -8.91
C MET A 69 2.55 14.02 -7.71
N ALA A 70 2.03 13.63 -6.54
CA ALA A 70 2.19 14.41 -5.32
C ALA A 70 3.67 14.50 -4.89
N ALA A 71 4.41 13.39 -4.99
CA ALA A 71 5.84 13.32 -4.71
C ALA A 71 6.67 14.16 -5.70
N GLU A 72 6.31 14.20 -6.98
CA GLU A 72 6.92 15.09 -7.97
C GLU A 72 6.77 16.57 -7.56
N ALA A 73 5.54 16.97 -7.24
CA ALA A 73 5.22 18.35 -6.86
C ALA A 73 5.77 18.79 -5.50
N THR A 74 6.26 17.85 -4.67
CA THR A 74 6.76 18.10 -3.31
C THR A 74 8.22 17.71 -3.15
N LEU A 75 8.48 16.47 -2.74
CA LEU A 75 9.79 15.95 -2.37
C LEU A 75 10.78 16.05 -3.53
N CYS A 76 10.35 15.72 -4.75
CA CYS A 76 11.21 15.79 -5.94
C CYS A 76 11.53 17.25 -6.29
N ARG A 77 10.55 18.15 -6.31
CA ARG A 77 10.80 19.59 -6.49
C ARG A 77 11.84 20.09 -5.48
N ALA A 78 11.61 19.86 -4.19
CA ALA A 78 12.52 20.30 -3.14
C ALA A 78 13.92 19.70 -3.29
N GLY A 79 14.03 18.41 -3.61
CA GLY A 79 15.32 17.76 -3.84
C GLY A 79 16.03 18.21 -5.12
N GLY A 80 15.27 18.59 -6.15
CA GLY A 80 15.80 19.02 -7.45
C GLY A 80 16.36 20.45 -7.42
N ASP A 81 15.87 21.27 -6.48
CA ASP A 81 16.41 22.59 -6.19
C ASP A 81 17.79 22.51 -5.52
N LEU A 82 18.13 21.37 -4.90
CA LEU A 82 19.44 21.12 -4.29
C LEU A 82 20.46 20.61 -5.34
N PRO A 83 21.68 21.17 -5.39
CA PRO A 83 22.72 20.70 -6.31
C PRO A 83 23.02 19.19 -6.21
N GLU A 84 23.01 18.64 -5.00
CA GLU A 84 23.29 17.23 -4.71
C GLU A 84 22.14 16.30 -5.15
N GLY A 85 20.91 16.81 -5.22
CA GLY A 85 19.71 16.03 -5.53
C GLY A 85 19.24 16.14 -6.98
N ARG A 86 19.69 17.14 -7.74
CA ARG A 86 19.18 17.44 -9.10
C ARG A 86 19.17 16.25 -10.05
N LEU A 87 20.31 15.59 -10.27
CA LEU A 87 20.40 14.48 -11.23
C LEU A 87 19.62 13.24 -10.76
N LEU A 88 19.56 13.02 -9.44
CA LEU A 88 18.76 11.95 -8.85
C LEU A 88 17.27 12.17 -9.13
N VAL A 89 16.79 13.40 -8.89
CA VAL A 89 15.39 13.78 -9.12
C VAL A 89 15.04 13.72 -10.60
N GLU A 90 15.90 14.22 -11.49
CA GLU A 90 15.67 14.12 -12.94
C GLU A 90 15.46 12.66 -13.39
N ALA A 91 16.28 11.74 -12.88
CA ALA A 91 16.10 10.31 -13.13
C ALA A 91 14.80 9.76 -12.51
N MET A 92 14.45 10.16 -11.29
CA MET A 92 13.22 9.73 -10.62
C MET A 92 11.94 10.18 -11.35
N VAL A 93 11.91 11.40 -11.89
CA VAL A 93 10.76 11.90 -12.68
C VAL A 93 10.61 11.13 -14.00
N VAL A 94 11.72 10.66 -14.59
CA VAL A 94 11.65 9.74 -15.74
C VAL A 94 11.01 8.41 -15.32
N GLU A 95 11.34 7.89 -14.14
CA GLU A 95 10.72 6.65 -13.64
C GLU A 95 9.24 6.79 -13.33
N HIS A 96 8.79 7.93 -12.80
CA HIS A 96 7.36 8.19 -12.61
C HIS A 96 6.59 8.15 -13.93
N ARG A 97 7.18 8.67 -15.03
CA ARG A 97 6.61 8.52 -16.37
C ARG A 97 6.54 7.05 -16.81
N ILE A 98 7.62 6.28 -16.63
CA ILE A 98 7.63 4.84 -16.97
C ILE A 98 6.61 4.07 -16.12
N ILE A 99 6.46 4.42 -14.84
CA ILE A 99 5.42 3.86 -13.96
C ILE A 99 4.03 4.12 -14.56
N GLY A 100 3.74 5.36 -14.98
CA GLY A 100 2.49 5.71 -15.66
C GLY A 100 2.25 4.89 -16.93
N ASP A 101 3.26 4.77 -17.79
CA ASP A 101 3.18 4.00 -19.05
C ASP A 101 2.90 2.50 -18.79
N LEU A 102 3.52 1.92 -17.76
CA LEU A 102 3.27 0.53 -17.35
C LEU A 102 1.85 0.35 -16.79
N VAL A 103 1.35 1.32 -16.03
CA VAL A 103 -0.03 1.30 -15.51
C VAL A 103 -1.03 1.34 -16.67
N GLU A 104 -0.80 2.17 -17.69
CA GLU A 104 -1.64 2.21 -18.89
C GLU A 104 -1.55 0.90 -19.68
N THR A 105 -0.35 0.32 -19.80
CA THR A 105 -0.16 -0.99 -20.45
C THR A 105 -1.00 -2.08 -19.78
N ILE A 106 -1.04 -2.11 -18.43
CA ILE A 106 -1.88 -3.03 -17.66
C ILE A 106 -3.38 -2.77 -17.92
N ALA A 107 -3.77 -1.50 -18.06
CA ALA A 107 -5.16 -1.10 -18.30
C ALA A 107 -5.66 -1.54 -19.69
N GLN A 108 -4.79 -1.53 -20.69
CA GLN A 108 -5.13 -1.80 -22.10
C GLN A 108 -4.86 -3.24 -22.54
N SER A 109 -4.16 -4.05 -21.72
CA SER A 109 -3.82 -5.41 -22.09
C SER A 109 -5.00 -6.37 -21.93
N ASP A 110 -5.32 -7.10 -22.99
CA ASP A 110 -6.30 -8.20 -22.99
C ASP A 110 -5.61 -9.58 -22.79
N ASP A 111 -4.28 -9.62 -22.73
CA ASP A 111 -3.49 -10.84 -22.54
C ASP A 111 -2.98 -10.96 -21.10
N ALA A 112 -3.28 -12.09 -20.47
CA ALA A 112 -2.96 -12.30 -19.06
C ALA A 112 -1.44 -12.39 -18.80
N ILE A 113 -0.67 -12.91 -19.75
CA ILE A 113 0.78 -13.04 -19.63
C ILE A 113 1.42 -11.65 -19.78
N ASP A 114 1.02 -10.88 -20.78
CA ASP A 114 1.52 -9.51 -20.99
C ASP A 114 1.18 -8.61 -19.79
N THR A 115 -0.04 -8.74 -19.25
CA THR A 115 -0.43 -8.06 -18.01
C THR A 115 0.49 -8.43 -16.84
N ALA A 116 0.80 -9.72 -16.65
CA ALA A 116 1.67 -10.18 -15.58
C ALA A 116 3.12 -9.68 -15.74
N LEU A 117 3.62 -9.61 -16.98
CA LEU A 117 4.95 -9.06 -17.30
C LEU A 117 5.01 -7.56 -16.98
N ALA A 118 4.02 -6.78 -17.42
CA ALA A 118 3.93 -5.35 -17.12
C ALA A 118 3.80 -5.09 -15.61
N ALA A 119 2.96 -5.86 -14.91
CA ALA A 119 2.81 -5.79 -13.45
C ALA A 119 4.11 -6.12 -12.70
N SER A 120 4.89 -7.09 -13.20
CA SER A 120 6.19 -7.44 -12.63
C SER A 120 7.22 -6.34 -12.88
N ALA A 121 7.28 -5.78 -14.09
CA ALA A 121 8.14 -4.65 -14.41
C ALA A 121 7.84 -3.43 -13.53
N LEU A 122 6.55 -3.11 -13.38
CA LEU A 122 6.07 -2.03 -12.50
C LEU A 122 6.55 -2.23 -11.06
N ARG A 123 6.38 -3.44 -10.52
CA ARG A 123 6.80 -3.77 -9.16
C ARG A 123 8.32 -3.61 -8.95
N HIS A 124 9.15 -4.14 -9.85
CA HIS A 124 10.60 -4.04 -9.72
C HIS A 124 11.08 -2.59 -9.85
N LEU A 125 10.52 -1.83 -10.81
CA LEU A 125 10.82 -0.41 -10.97
C LEU A 125 10.43 0.37 -9.71
N PHE A 126 9.24 0.13 -9.16
CA PHE A 126 8.79 0.81 -7.95
C PHE A 126 9.67 0.48 -6.73
N THR A 127 10.07 -0.78 -6.52
CA THR A 127 10.99 -1.13 -5.44
C THR A 127 12.36 -0.44 -5.60
N ALA A 128 12.91 -0.37 -6.82
CA ALA A 128 14.16 0.35 -7.09
C ALA A 128 13.99 1.87 -6.90
N HIS A 129 12.84 2.41 -7.28
CA HIS A 129 12.47 3.81 -7.07
C HIS A 129 12.42 4.15 -5.57
N LEU A 130 11.76 3.33 -4.76
CA LEU A 130 11.67 3.52 -3.31
C LEU A 130 13.03 3.49 -2.62
N THR A 131 13.98 2.70 -3.11
CA THR A 131 15.36 2.71 -2.59
C THR A 131 15.98 4.10 -2.74
N LYS A 132 15.80 4.75 -3.90
CA LYS A 132 16.30 6.12 -4.13
C LYS A 132 15.57 7.15 -3.29
N VAL A 133 14.25 7.04 -3.18
CA VAL A 133 13.47 7.95 -2.34
C VAL A 133 13.88 7.84 -0.87
N ASN A 134 13.88 6.62 -0.33
CA ASN A 134 14.06 6.36 1.09
C ASN A 134 15.50 6.50 1.55
N ASP A 135 16.47 6.06 0.74
CA ASP A 135 17.87 5.98 1.17
C ASP A 135 18.71 7.18 0.70
N GLN A 136 18.19 7.98 -0.26
CA GLN A 136 18.93 9.11 -0.83
C GLN A 136 18.14 10.42 -0.71
N LEU A 137 16.95 10.51 -1.31
CA LEU A 137 16.20 11.77 -1.35
C LEU A 137 15.71 12.22 0.03
N VAL A 138 15.07 11.33 0.80
CA VAL A 138 14.58 11.65 2.14
C VAL A 138 15.73 12.06 3.08
N PRO A 139 16.84 11.31 3.21
CA PRO A 139 17.97 11.73 4.02
C PRO A 139 18.61 13.05 3.57
N LEU A 140 18.64 13.33 2.26
CA LEU A 140 19.10 14.61 1.74
C LEU A 140 18.23 15.75 2.27
N LEU A 141 16.90 15.63 2.14
CA LEU A 141 15.95 16.64 2.61
C LEU A 141 15.97 16.82 4.14
N VAL A 142 16.14 15.75 4.90
CA VAL A 142 16.29 15.80 6.37
C VAL A 142 17.50 16.62 6.81
N ARG A 143 18.57 16.62 6.00
CA ARG A 143 19.83 17.32 6.30
C ARG A 143 19.85 18.76 5.82
N GLU A 144 18.88 19.18 5.00
CA GLU A 144 18.82 20.51 4.40
C GLU A 144 18.20 21.52 5.39
N PRO A 145 18.97 22.49 5.91
CA PRO A 145 18.47 23.40 6.96
C PRO A 145 17.36 24.35 6.50
N SER A 146 17.30 24.65 5.19
CA SER A 146 16.33 25.59 4.63
C SER A 146 14.97 24.97 4.29
N THR A 147 14.84 23.65 4.43
CA THR A 147 13.65 22.89 4.01
C THR A 147 13.13 22.03 5.16
N SER A 148 11.85 22.18 5.51
CA SER A 148 11.19 21.34 6.51
C SER A 148 10.58 20.11 5.85
N LEU A 149 11.05 18.91 6.20
CA LEU A 149 10.48 17.67 5.68
C LEU A 149 9.06 17.45 6.20
N ARG A 150 8.76 17.90 7.43
CA ARG A 150 7.39 17.85 7.96
C ARG A 150 6.42 18.65 7.09
N GLU A 151 6.78 19.88 6.74
CA GLU A 151 5.92 20.74 5.90
C GLU A 151 5.74 20.16 4.49
N LEU A 152 6.81 19.58 3.93
CA LEU A 152 6.73 18.88 2.64
C LEU A 152 5.80 17.66 2.70
N LEU A 153 5.80 16.91 3.81
CA LEU A 153 4.89 15.79 4.01
C LEU A 153 3.43 16.26 4.12
N ASP A 154 3.16 17.33 4.87
CA ASP A 154 1.82 17.93 4.94
C ASP A 154 1.33 18.36 3.54
N GLU A 155 2.22 18.97 2.75
CA GLU A 155 1.94 19.39 1.37
C GLU A 155 1.65 18.18 0.45
N LEU A 156 2.38 17.08 0.62
CA LEU A 156 2.20 15.84 -0.14
C LEU A 156 0.84 15.21 0.18
N GLU A 157 0.52 15.07 1.46
CA GLU A 157 -0.75 14.50 1.93
C GLU A 157 -1.95 15.32 1.40
N ALA A 158 -1.87 16.65 1.45
CA ALA A 158 -2.90 17.54 0.92
C ALA A 158 -3.09 17.39 -0.60
N ARG A 159 -2.00 17.28 -1.36
CA ARG A 159 -2.06 17.06 -2.82
C ARG A 159 -2.64 15.71 -3.19
N PHE A 160 -2.25 14.67 -2.46
CA PHE A 160 -2.79 13.33 -2.65
C PHE A 160 -4.31 13.32 -2.42
N ALA A 161 -4.78 13.93 -1.32
CA ALA A 161 -6.21 14.05 -1.04
C ALA A 161 -6.97 14.81 -2.14
N ALA A 162 -6.42 15.94 -2.62
CA ALA A 162 -7.03 16.72 -3.70
C ALA A 162 -7.08 15.99 -5.05
N ALA A 163 -6.20 15.02 -5.29
CA ALA A 163 -6.26 14.17 -6.48
C ALA A 163 -7.42 13.17 -6.39
N GLY A 164 -7.70 12.61 -5.21
CA GLY A 164 -8.84 11.71 -4.99
C GLY A 164 -10.21 12.37 -5.19
N GLU A 165 -10.37 13.62 -4.76
CA GLU A 165 -11.61 14.38 -4.94
C GLU A 165 -11.95 14.70 -6.41
N LYS A 166 -10.93 14.75 -7.29
CA LYS A 166 -11.14 14.99 -8.73
C LYS A 166 -11.69 13.76 -9.44
N THR A 167 -11.32 12.56 -9.00
CA THR A 167 -11.77 11.30 -9.59
C THR A 167 -13.25 11.02 -9.29
N GLU A 168 -13.76 11.43 -8.11
CA GLU A 168 -15.18 11.26 -7.77
C GLU A 168 -16.14 12.15 -8.57
N LYS A 169 -15.67 13.29 -9.11
CA LYS A 169 -16.51 14.21 -9.91
C LYS A 169 -16.60 13.85 -11.39
N ASP A 170 -15.69 13.01 -11.89
CA ASP A 170 -15.65 12.59 -13.30
C ASP A 170 -16.30 11.21 -13.55
N THR A 171 -16.84 10.54 -12.52
CA THR A 171 -17.60 9.29 -12.69
C THR A 171 -19.12 9.53 -12.50
N ASP A 172 -19.74 10.25 -13.44
CA ASP A 172 -21.18 10.14 -13.73
C ASP A 172 -21.36 9.21 -14.94
N ASP A 173 -20.88 7.97 -14.79
CA ASP A 173 -21.13 6.92 -15.78
C ASP A 173 -22.39 6.18 -15.35
N GLY A 174 -23.53 6.65 -15.86
CA GLY A 174 -24.88 6.13 -15.62
C GLY A 174 -25.10 4.68 -16.07
N TYR A 175 -24.47 3.73 -15.38
CA TYR A 175 -24.76 2.29 -15.46
C TYR A 175 -25.22 1.78 -14.10
N GLY A 176 -26.53 1.52 -14.01
CA GLY A 176 -27.17 0.98 -12.82
C GLY A 176 -26.61 -0.39 -12.43
N HIS A 177 -26.27 -0.53 -11.15
CA HIS A 177 -25.98 -1.81 -10.52
C HIS A 177 -27.22 -2.73 -10.61
N PRO A 178 -27.13 -3.93 -11.22
CA PRO A 178 -28.09 -4.99 -10.93
C PRO A 178 -27.75 -5.61 -9.57
N VAL A 179 -28.74 -5.63 -8.70
CA VAL A 179 -28.70 -6.33 -7.41
C VAL A 179 -28.84 -7.84 -7.69
N HIS A 180 -27.78 -8.62 -7.50
CA HIS A 180 -27.88 -10.09 -7.51
C HIS A 180 -28.01 -10.63 -6.09
N ALA A 181 -29.07 -11.43 -5.90
CA ALA A 181 -29.40 -12.16 -4.68
C ALA A 181 -28.41 -13.32 -4.41
N PRO A 182 -28.28 -13.80 -3.17
CA PRO A 182 -27.26 -14.77 -2.79
C PRO A 182 -27.65 -16.18 -3.24
N GLY A 183 -26.96 -16.68 -4.27
CA GLY A 183 -27.04 -18.05 -4.74
C GLY A 183 -25.88 -18.89 -4.21
N GLU A 184 -26.24 -19.92 -3.45
CA GLU A 184 -25.46 -21.09 -3.04
C GLU A 184 -24.45 -21.57 -4.09
N CYS A 185 -23.19 -21.79 -3.67
CA CYS A 185 -22.22 -22.57 -4.44
C CYS A 185 -21.89 -23.84 -3.67
N GLY A 186 -22.21 -24.97 -4.30
CA GLY A 186 -21.89 -26.30 -3.82
C GLY A 186 -20.61 -26.84 -4.43
N CYS A 187 -19.67 -27.21 -3.56
CA CYS A 187 -18.80 -28.37 -3.71
C CYS A 187 -18.43 -28.85 -2.31
N GLY A 188 -18.79 -30.09 -1.99
CA GLY A 188 -18.54 -30.70 -0.70
C GLY A 188 -17.15 -31.34 -0.67
N GLU A 189 -16.34 -30.96 0.31
CA GLU A 189 -16.03 -31.80 1.48
C GLU A 189 -15.86 -30.86 2.69
N ARG A 190 -16.45 -31.23 3.84
CA ARG A 190 -16.44 -30.45 5.08
C ARG A 190 -15.46 -31.07 6.07
N ASP A 191 -14.60 -30.24 6.64
CA ASP A 191 -14.24 -30.34 8.06
C ASP A 191 -13.99 -28.93 8.68
N VAL A 192 -15.07 -28.40 9.26
CA VAL A 192 -15.19 -27.67 10.55
C VAL A 192 -14.31 -26.41 10.82
N SER A 193 -14.94 -25.24 10.63
CA SER A 193 -14.82 -24.03 11.48
C SER A 193 -13.43 -23.45 11.81
N ALA A 194 -12.62 -23.09 10.81
CA ALA A 194 -11.45 -22.25 11.06
C ALA A 194 -11.47 -21.04 10.14
N HIS A 195 -11.66 -19.86 10.72
CA HIS A 195 -11.44 -18.58 10.05
C HIS A 195 -10.04 -18.56 9.39
N PRO A 196 -9.85 -17.91 8.23
CA PRO A 196 -8.55 -17.78 7.59
C PRO A 196 -7.47 -17.33 8.57
N GLU A 197 -6.30 -17.97 8.58
CA GLU A 197 -5.23 -17.72 9.55
C GLU A 197 -4.01 -17.08 8.90
N LEU A 198 -3.50 -16.00 9.52
CA LEU A 198 -2.23 -15.37 9.18
C LEU A 198 -1.24 -15.53 10.35
N ASP A 199 -0.16 -16.27 10.13
CA ASP A 199 0.96 -16.35 11.08
C ASP A 199 1.99 -15.26 10.80
N ALA A 200 1.94 -14.18 11.57
CA ALA A 200 2.84 -13.04 11.45
C ALA A 200 4.29 -13.42 11.82
N ARG A 201 4.53 -14.53 12.52
CA ARG A 201 5.89 -14.99 12.88
C ARG A 201 6.65 -15.47 11.65
N ALA A 202 5.95 -16.05 10.68
CA ALA A 202 6.50 -16.48 9.40
C ALA A 202 6.80 -15.31 8.45
N VAL A 203 6.26 -14.12 8.74
CA VAL A 203 6.45 -12.92 7.92
C VAL A 203 7.71 -12.15 8.39
N PRO A 204 8.63 -11.82 7.47
CA PRO A 204 9.81 -11.01 7.78
C PRO A 204 9.44 -9.70 8.49
N HIS A 205 10.21 -9.33 9.51
CA HIS A 205 9.90 -8.19 10.39
C HIS A 205 9.66 -6.88 9.62
N ALA A 206 10.44 -6.63 8.57
CA ALA A 206 10.35 -5.41 7.75
C ALA A 206 8.99 -5.21 7.06
N ILE A 207 8.27 -6.29 6.73
CA ILE A 207 6.97 -6.23 6.01
C ILE A 207 5.80 -6.71 6.86
N ARG A 208 6.06 -7.35 8.00
CA ARG A 208 5.05 -7.98 8.87
C ARG A 208 3.87 -7.08 9.20
N HIS A 209 4.15 -5.84 9.57
CA HIS A 209 3.10 -4.89 9.94
C HIS A 209 2.14 -4.63 8.76
N ALA A 210 2.69 -4.34 7.58
CA ALA A 210 1.91 -4.12 6.37
C ALA A 210 1.12 -5.38 5.96
N THR A 211 1.74 -6.57 6.03
CA THR A 211 1.06 -7.84 5.72
C THR A 211 -0.14 -8.09 6.62
N VAL A 212 -0.03 -7.80 7.93
CA VAL A 212 -1.16 -7.98 8.88
C VAL A 212 -2.30 -7.02 8.56
N PHE A 213 -2.01 -5.73 8.33
CA PHE A 213 -3.06 -4.77 8.01
C PHE A 213 -3.72 -5.02 6.65
N GLY A 214 -2.96 -5.38 5.62
CA GLY A 214 -3.53 -5.72 4.32
C GLY A 214 -4.44 -6.96 4.39
N ALA A 215 -4.08 -7.96 5.20
CA ALA A 215 -4.94 -9.11 5.44
C ALA A 215 -6.23 -8.73 6.18
N LEU A 216 -6.16 -7.81 7.16
CA LEU A 216 -7.33 -7.31 7.88
C LEU A 216 -8.26 -6.50 6.98
N ASP A 217 -7.72 -5.62 6.13
CA ASP A 217 -8.51 -4.81 5.18
C ASP A 217 -9.29 -5.70 4.18
N ALA A 218 -8.76 -6.88 3.85
CA ALA A 218 -9.40 -7.86 2.98
C ALA A 218 -10.51 -8.68 3.66
N VAL A 219 -10.65 -8.63 4.99
CA VAL A 219 -11.74 -9.31 5.71
C VAL A 219 -13.05 -8.61 5.37
N ARG A 220 -14.00 -9.35 4.78
CA ARG A 220 -15.34 -8.82 4.48
C ARG A 220 -16.15 -8.58 5.77
N PRO A 221 -17.11 -7.63 5.78
CA PRO A 221 -18.05 -7.49 6.90
C PRO A 221 -18.72 -8.82 7.25
N GLY A 222 -18.87 -9.09 8.56
CA GLY A 222 -19.43 -10.33 9.10
C GLY A 222 -18.50 -11.53 9.01
N ARG A 223 -17.27 -11.35 8.54
CA ARG A 223 -16.24 -12.41 8.49
C ARG A 223 -15.14 -12.13 9.50
N SER A 224 -14.37 -13.17 9.79
CA SER A 224 -13.27 -13.12 10.74
C SER A 224 -12.03 -13.79 10.19
N MET A 225 -10.88 -13.44 10.76
CA MET A 225 -9.59 -14.09 10.52
C MET A 225 -8.84 -14.33 11.83
N VAL A 226 -7.97 -15.33 11.88
CA VAL A 226 -7.06 -15.57 13.01
C VAL A 226 -5.71 -14.91 12.71
N LEU A 227 -5.21 -14.11 13.64
CA LEU A 227 -3.84 -13.59 13.64
C LEU A 227 -3.01 -14.35 14.68
N VAL A 228 -1.88 -14.92 14.25
CA VAL A 228 -0.87 -15.49 15.16
C VAL A 228 0.32 -14.55 15.26
N ALA A 229 0.64 -14.12 16.48
CA ALA A 229 1.71 -13.17 16.77
C ALA A 229 2.74 -13.77 17.76
N PRO A 230 4.02 -13.35 17.68
CA PRO A 230 5.06 -13.80 18.60
C PRO A 230 4.92 -13.23 20.03
N HIS A 231 4.13 -12.17 20.20
CA HIS A 231 3.83 -11.52 21.48
C HIS A 231 2.45 -10.86 21.39
N ASP A 232 1.93 -10.36 22.52
CA ASP A 232 0.65 -9.66 22.58
C ASP A 232 0.67 -8.40 21.69
N PRO A 233 -0.12 -8.32 20.59
CA PRO A 233 0.00 -7.26 19.59
C PRO A 233 -0.74 -5.98 20.00
N LEU A 234 -0.72 -5.59 21.28
CA LEU A 234 -1.39 -4.39 21.80
C LEU A 234 -1.14 -3.10 21.00
N PRO A 235 0.08 -2.80 20.50
CA PRO A 235 0.30 -1.63 19.65
C PRO A 235 -0.48 -1.68 18.33
N LEU A 236 -0.55 -2.86 17.70
CA LEU A 236 -1.29 -3.08 16.46
C LEU A 236 -2.79 -2.93 16.71
N LEU A 237 -3.31 -3.50 17.79
CA LEU A 237 -4.72 -3.38 18.15
C LEU A 237 -5.13 -1.93 18.41
N ARG A 238 -4.28 -1.15 19.11
CA ARG A 238 -4.50 0.30 19.29
C ARG A 238 -4.49 1.06 17.97
N GLN A 239 -3.62 0.68 17.04
CA GLN A 239 -3.55 1.30 15.73
C GLN A 239 -4.76 0.94 14.85
N LEU A 240 -5.24 -0.30 14.93
CA LEU A 240 -6.45 -0.74 14.25
C LEU A 240 -7.67 0.05 14.73
N GLU A 241 -7.84 0.17 16.05
CA GLU A 241 -8.91 0.95 16.65
C GLU A 241 -8.81 2.45 16.31
N GLY A 242 -7.59 3.00 16.25
CA GLY A 242 -7.38 4.40 15.86
C GLY A 242 -7.70 4.70 14.39
N ARG A 243 -7.49 3.72 13.49
CA ARG A 243 -7.78 3.86 12.05
C ARG A 243 -9.24 3.57 11.71
N GLN A 244 -9.84 2.57 12.36
CA GLN A 244 -11.17 2.07 12.09
C GLN A 244 -11.92 1.80 13.42
N PRO A 245 -12.35 2.87 14.12
CA PRO A 245 -12.95 2.75 15.45
C PRO A 245 -14.17 1.83 15.46
N GLY A 246 -14.15 0.81 16.32
CA GLY A 246 -15.26 -0.12 16.51
C GLY A 246 -15.58 -1.05 15.32
N VAL A 247 -14.76 -1.07 14.27
CA VAL A 247 -14.98 -1.91 13.07
C VAL A 247 -14.63 -3.38 13.34
N PHE A 248 -13.59 -3.62 14.15
CA PHE A 248 -13.12 -4.96 14.48
C PHE A 248 -13.40 -5.32 15.93
N GLU A 249 -14.00 -6.48 16.12
CA GLU A 249 -14.08 -7.17 17.40
C GLU A 249 -12.90 -8.15 17.52
N VAL A 250 -12.31 -8.22 18.71
CA VAL A 250 -11.05 -8.96 18.94
C VAL A 250 -11.23 -9.94 20.10
N ASP A 251 -11.17 -11.23 19.79
CA ASP A 251 -11.21 -12.31 20.77
C ASP A 251 -9.85 -12.98 20.89
N TYR A 252 -9.39 -13.24 22.12
CA TYR A 252 -8.16 -13.98 22.33
C TYR A 252 -8.44 -15.48 22.39
N LEU A 253 -8.04 -16.20 21.34
CA LEU A 253 -8.13 -17.66 21.28
C LEU A 253 -7.02 -18.32 22.10
N GLN A 254 -5.84 -17.72 22.11
CA GLN A 254 -4.70 -18.16 22.91
C GLN A 254 -3.88 -16.96 23.36
N ARG A 255 -3.54 -16.93 24.64
CA ARG A 255 -2.54 -16.02 25.22
C ARG A 255 -1.26 -16.84 25.47
N GLY A 256 -0.10 -16.20 25.33
CA GLY A 256 1.23 -16.85 25.31
C GLY A 256 1.57 -17.75 26.52
N PRO A 257 2.80 -18.29 26.58
CA PRO A 257 4.03 -17.71 26.03
C PRO A 257 4.43 -18.20 24.62
N ASP A 258 3.92 -19.34 24.15
CA ASP A 258 4.42 -19.97 22.92
C ASP A 258 3.90 -19.30 21.63
N ALA A 259 2.67 -18.79 21.67
CA ALA A 259 2.05 -18.00 20.62
C ALA A 259 0.87 -17.20 21.16
N TRP A 260 0.58 -16.06 20.52
CA TRP A 260 -0.64 -15.30 20.74
C TRP A 260 -1.55 -15.49 19.53
N ARG A 261 -2.76 -16.02 19.75
CA ARG A 261 -3.74 -16.25 18.69
C ARG A 261 -4.97 -15.41 18.96
N LEU A 262 -5.30 -14.51 18.03
CA LEU A 262 -6.42 -13.60 18.14
C LEU A 262 -7.38 -13.84 16.98
N LEU A 263 -8.66 -13.94 17.26
CA LEU A 263 -9.72 -13.89 16.24
C LEU A 263 -10.15 -12.44 16.08
N LEU A 264 -10.00 -11.90 14.87
CA LEU A 264 -10.46 -10.57 14.51
C LEU A 264 -11.68 -10.68 13.62
N THR A 265 -12.83 -10.21 14.09
CA THR A 265 -14.11 -10.23 13.38
C THR A 265 -14.46 -8.83 12.91
N ARG A 266 -14.68 -8.65 11.61
CA ARG A 266 -15.18 -7.38 11.08
C ARG A 266 -16.69 -7.31 11.27
N ARG A 267 -17.19 -6.26 11.91
CA ARG A 267 -18.63 -6.08 12.13
C ARG A 267 -19.36 -5.81 10.81
N ASP A 268 -20.61 -6.26 10.73
CA ASP A 268 -21.55 -5.82 9.69
C ASP A 268 -21.82 -4.32 9.88
N SER A 269 -21.55 -3.52 8.86
CA SER A 269 -21.86 -2.09 8.84
C SER A 269 -23.22 -1.83 8.21
#